data_AF-A0A2K2HBP6-F1
#
_entry.id   AF-A0A2K2HBP6-F1
#
_cell.length_a   1.000
_cell.length_b   1.000
_cell.length_c   1.000
_cell.angle_alpha   90.00
_cell.angle_beta   90.00
_cell.angle_gamma   90.00
#
_symmetry.space_group_name_H-M   'P 1'
#
loop_
_entity.id
_entity.type
_entity.pdbx_description
1 polymer ?
#
loop_
_entity_poly.entity_id
_entity_poly.type
_entity_poly.pdbx_seq_one_letter_code
_entity_poly.pdbx_strand_id
1 'polypeptide(L)' 'MPLQIDFYKMMVDHLAEGVYFVDQQRRILYWNPAAERLTGFKADQILGYCCNSGGGGGKSF' A
#
# COMPACT_ATOMS: atom_id res chain seq x y z
N MET A 1 -19.40 -19.20 2.38
CA MET A 1 -19.54 -18.04 3.29
C MET A 1 -18.58 -16.95 2.80
N PRO A 2 -19.03 -15.96 2.02
CA PRO A 2 -18.16 -14.97 1.37
C PRO A 2 -17.79 -13.83 2.35
N LEU A 3 -17.12 -14.16 3.46
CA LEU A 3 -16.80 -13.19 4.52
C LEU A 3 -15.29 -12.85 4.65
N GLN A 4 -14.41 -13.42 3.83
CA GLN A 4 -12.97 -13.24 4.11
C GLN A 4 -12.42 -11.89 3.66
N ILE A 5 -12.56 -11.52 2.38
CA ILE A 5 -11.78 -10.41 1.80
C ILE A 5 -12.18 -9.05 2.38
N ASP A 6 -13.48 -8.77 2.50
CA ASP A 6 -13.97 -7.48 2.97
C ASP A 6 -13.65 -7.23 4.45
N PHE A 7 -13.66 -8.29 5.27
CA PHE A 7 -13.34 -8.18 6.68
C PHE A 7 -11.86 -7.83 6.90
N TYR A 8 -10.94 -8.50 6.20
CA TYR A 8 -9.52 -8.17 6.31
C TYR A 8 -9.24 -6.75 5.84
N LYS A 9 -9.88 -6.30 4.75
CA LYS A 9 -9.73 -4.93 4.27
C LYS A 9 -10.21 -3.92 5.32
N MET A 10 -11.38 -4.15 5.91
CA MET A 10 -11.89 -3.29 6.99
C MET A 10 -10.90 -3.19 8.14
N MET A 11 -10.38 -4.33 8.63
CA MET A 11 -9.41 -4.29 9.73
C MET A 11 -8.17 -3.47 9.36
N VAL A 12 -7.56 -3.70 8.20
CA VAL A 12 -6.33 -3.02 7.79
C VAL A 12 -6.54 -1.54 7.51
N ASP A 13 -7.71 -1.15 6.97
CA ASP A 13 -8.07 0.26 6.76
C ASP A 13 -8.17 1.04 8.08
N HIS A 14 -8.49 0.36 9.20
CA HIS A 14 -8.69 0.96 10.53
C HIS A 14 -7.49 0.83 11.47
N LEU A 15 -6.39 0.18 11.07
CA LEU A 15 -5.17 0.17 11.86
C LEU A 15 -4.58 1.58 11.98
N ALA A 16 -3.97 1.87 13.14
CA ALA A 16 -3.25 3.12 13.36
C ALA A 16 -1.89 3.15 12.65
N GLU A 17 -1.29 1.97 12.48
CA GLU A 17 -0.04 1.78 11.75
C GLU A 17 -0.26 1.82 10.24
N GLY A 18 0.72 2.40 9.53
CA GLY A 18 0.72 2.41 8.07
C GLY A 18 0.95 1.01 7.52
N VAL A 19 0.05 0.55 6.65
CA VAL A 19 0.14 -0.75 5.99
C VAL A 19 0.06 -0.57 4.48
N TYR A 20 0.99 -1.21 3.78
CA TYR A 20 1.01 -1.29 2.33
C TYR A 20 1.42 -2.69 1.88
N PHE A 21 0.96 -3.08 0.69
CA PHE A 21 1.33 -4.35 0.07
C PHE A 21 2.04 -4.09 -1.25
N VAL A 22 2.90 -5.01 -1.64
CA VAL A 22 3.62 -4.96 -2.91
C VAL A 22 3.48 -6.24 -3.71
N ASP A 23 3.60 -6.15 -5.03
CA ASP A 23 3.78 -7.31 -5.90
C ASP A 23 5.21 -7.89 -5.81
N GLN A 24 5.47 -8.95 -6.57
CA GLN A 24 6.80 -9.58 -6.65
C GLN A 24 7.87 -8.65 -7.26
N GLN A 25 7.46 -7.62 -7.99
CA GLN A 25 8.32 -6.59 -8.55
C GLN A 25 8.47 -5.38 -7.62
N ARG A 26 7.95 -5.48 -6.37
CA ARG A 26 7.95 -4.43 -5.34
C ARG A 26 7.10 -3.20 -5.67
N ARG A 27 6.15 -3.31 -6.61
CA ARG A 27 5.20 -2.23 -6.90
C ARG A 27 4.10 -2.21 -5.85
N ILE A 28 3.80 -1.04 -5.33
CA ILE A 28 2.79 -0.86 -4.28
C ILE A 28 1.40 -1.09 -4.87
N LEU A 29 0.66 -2.05 -4.31
CA LEU A 29 -0.69 -2.45 -4.73
C LEU A 29 -1.80 -1.95 -3.80
N TYR A 30 -1.43 -1.58 -2.57
CA TYR A 30 -2.36 -1.12 -1.56
C TYR A 30 -1.67 -0.16 -0.61
N TRP A 31 -2.43 0.82 -0.13
CA TRP A 31 -1.97 1.87 0.76
C TRP A 31 -3.12 2.25 1.71
N ASN A 32 -3.01 1.93 3.00
CA ASN A 32 -4.10 2.18 3.94
C ASN A 32 -4.19 3.68 4.35
N PRO A 33 -5.33 4.11 4.92
CA PRO A 33 -5.49 5.51 5.35
C PRO A 33 -4.46 5.97 6.39
N ALA A 34 -3.95 5.07 7.23
CA ALA A 34 -2.89 5.41 8.17
C ALA A 34 -1.57 5.73 7.47
N ALA A 35 -1.21 4.98 6.44
CA ALA A 35 -0.03 5.23 5.64
C ALA A 35 -0.12 6.61 4.95
N GLU A 36 -1.30 7.01 4.45
CA GLU A 36 -1.51 8.38 3.93
C GLU A 36 -1.25 9.46 4.99
N ARG A 37 -1.74 9.26 6.21
CA ARG A 37 -1.56 10.24 7.30
C ARG A 37 -0.12 10.33 7.75
N LEU A 38 0.59 9.21 7.82
CA LEU A 38 1.96 9.14 8.32
C LEU A 38 2.97 9.71 7.31
N THR A 39 2.77 9.48 6.02
CA THR A 39 3.73 9.90 4.98
C THR A 39 3.32 11.17 4.25
N GLY A 40 2.04 11.54 4.27
CA GLY A 40 1.46 12.65 3.52
C GLY A 40 1.11 12.31 2.07
N PHE A 41 1.37 11.09 1.61
CA PHE A 41 1.09 10.67 0.23
C PHE A 41 -0.24 9.92 0.13
N LYS A 42 -1.05 10.29 -0.85
CA LYS A 42 -2.30 9.62 -1.18
C LYS A 42 -2.07 8.32 -1.93
N ALA A 43 -2.99 7.37 -1.74
CA ALA A 43 -2.90 6.07 -2.41
C ALA A 43 -2.78 6.22 -3.94
N ASP A 44 -3.57 7.09 -4.56
CA ASP A 44 -3.55 7.36 -6.01
C ASP A 44 -2.21 7.92 -6.52
N GLN A 45 -1.40 8.53 -5.65
CA GLN A 45 -0.08 9.06 -5.99
C GLN A 45 1.01 7.98 -5.97
N ILE A 46 0.83 6.92 -5.17
CA ILE A 46 1.87 5.94 -4.85
C ILE A 46 1.60 4.56 -5.43
N LEU A 47 0.34 4.21 -5.70
CA LEU A 47 0.00 2.94 -6.33
C LEU A 47 0.76 2.75 -7.65
N GLY A 48 1.40 1.59 -7.80
CA GLY A 48 2.25 1.24 -8.94
C GLY A 48 3.72 1.71 -8.84
N TYR A 49 4.09 2.53 -7.85
CA TYR A 49 5.48 2.91 -7.59
C TYR A 49 6.22 1.79 -6.86
N CYS A 50 7.53 1.71 -7.04
CA CYS A 50 8.37 0.74 -6.35
C CYS A 50 8.73 1.22 -4.95
N CYS A 51 8.54 0.38 -3.92
CA CYS A 51 8.89 0.73 -2.53
C CYS A 51 10.42 0.77 -2.25
N ASN A 52 11.24 0.36 -3.21
CA ASN A 52 12.69 0.47 -3.13
C ASN A 52 13.28 0.59 -4.54
N SER A 53 14.25 1.49 -4.72
CA SER A 53 15.02 1.67 -5.97
C SER A 53 16.09 0.58 -6.13
N GLY A 54 15.69 -0.68 -6.10
CA GLY A 54 16.58 -1.81 -6.36
C GLY A 54 16.70 -2.09 -7.86
N GLY A 55 17.45 -1.26 -8.59
CA GLY A 55 18.12 -1.62 -9.85
C GLY A 55 17.33 -1.59 -11.17
N GLY A 56 16.06 -1.17 -11.19
CA GLY A 56 15.21 -1.34 -12.38
C GLY A 56 14.38 -0.13 -12.78
N GLY A 57 14.98 1.05 -12.97
CA GLY A 57 14.45 2.20 -13.76
C GLY A 57 13.05 2.75 -13.48
N GLY A 58 12.29 2.20 -12.53
CA GLY A 58 10.92 2.57 -12.20
C GLY A 58 10.87 3.73 -11.21
N LYS A 59 9.72 4.40 -11.15
CA LYS A 59 9.48 5.49 -10.20
C LYS A 59 9.45 4.91 -8.78
N SER A 60 10.27 5.47 -7.88
CA SER A 60 10.37 5.03 -6.49
C SER A 60 9.61 5.96 -5.55
N PHE A 61 9.05 5.35 -4.51
CA PHE A 61 8.49 6.00 -3.33
C PHE A 61 9.53 5.99 -2.20
#